data_AF-A0A953YKK7-F1
#
_entry.id   AF-A0A953YKK7-F1
#
_cell.length_a   1.000
_cell.length_b   1.000
_cell.length_c   1.000
_cell.angle_alpha   90.00
_cell.angle_beta   90.00
_cell.angle_gamma   90.00
#
_symmetry.space_group_name_H-M   'P 1'
#
loop_
_entity.id
_entity.type
_entity.pdbx_description
1 polymer ?
#
loop_
_entity_poly.entity_id
_entity_poly.type
_entity_poly.pdbx_seq_one_letter_code
_entity_poly.pdbx_strand_id
1 'polypeptide(L)'
;MTDSAEHEEGGGDEMHRMVLALMGLAMAASGLVSGPAAAQTLPERGERTCWGRAYTQTHLQAHPGQHIQQMILVLDYPAEFDQVNFQVRAVTVDDPYTQWLTDGGCHQEPGSANATCYVWCDGGGFDLAPEAGGDSLLLLNHSFALSSCGEPMEA
;
A
#
# COMPACT_ATOMS: atom_id res chain seq x y z
N MET A 1 58.27 13.95 -3.50
CA MET A 1 58.89 13.60 -4.79
C MET A 1 57.81 12.85 -5.56
N THR A 2 56.93 13.48 -6.31
CA THR A 2 57.06 14.36 -7.49
C THR A 2 55.87 15.34 -7.53
N ASP A 3 56.09 16.65 -7.66
CA ASP A 3 56.05 17.45 -8.92
C ASP A 3 54.61 17.74 -9.41
N SER A 4 54.04 18.92 -9.11
CA SER A 4 53.95 20.15 -9.94
C SER A 4 53.07 20.02 -11.19
N ALA A 5 52.07 20.89 -11.33
CA ALA A 5 51.93 21.82 -12.47
C ALA A 5 50.54 22.48 -12.47
N GLU A 6 50.57 23.79 -12.22
CA GLU A 6 49.55 24.77 -12.55
C GLU A 6 49.65 25.09 -14.06
N HIS A 7 48.54 25.35 -14.77
CA HIS A 7 48.60 26.08 -16.04
C HIS A 7 47.30 26.82 -16.37
N GLU A 8 47.37 28.12 -16.11
CA GLU A 8 47.04 29.29 -16.94
C GLU A 8 45.67 29.52 -17.60
N GLU A 9 45.29 30.79 -17.45
CA GLU A 9 44.15 31.53 -17.94
C GLU A 9 44.17 31.78 -19.46
N GLY A 10 43.00 32.07 -20.02
CA GLY A 10 42.86 32.65 -21.35
C GLY A 10 41.60 33.52 -21.43
N GLY A 11 41.78 34.83 -21.20
CA GLY A 11 40.79 35.86 -21.46
C GLY A 11 40.67 36.22 -22.95
N GLY A 12 39.60 36.93 -23.31
CA GLY A 12 39.42 37.47 -24.66
C GLY A 12 38.05 38.10 -24.86
N ASP A 13 38.00 39.42 -24.64
CA ASP A 13 37.19 40.48 -25.26
C ASP A 13 35.80 40.11 -25.80
N GLU A 14 34.74 40.63 -25.17
CA GLU A 14 34.13 41.93 -25.49
C GLU A 14 33.61 42.09 -26.94
N MET A 15 32.33 42.48 -26.97
CA MET A 15 31.73 43.30 -28.01
C MET A 15 31.30 42.56 -29.28
N HIS A 16 30.01 42.27 -29.39
CA HIS A 16 29.12 42.99 -30.31
C HIS A 16 27.69 42.44 -30.24
N ARG A 17 26.75 43.38 -30.12
CA ARG A 17 25.37 43.27 -30.62
C ARG A 17 24.37 42.50 -29.74
N MET A 18 23.98 43.23 -28.69
CA MET A 18 22.59 43.59 -28.43
C MET A 18 21.70 43.51 -29.69
N VAL A 19 21.03 42.38 -29.87
CA VAL A 19 19.84 42.26 -30.72
C VAL A 19 18.73 41.78 -29.80
N LEU A 20 17.93 42.76 -29.36
CA LEU A 20 16.60 42.51 -28.82
C LEU A 20 15.80 41.74 -29.88
N ALA A 21 15.50 40.48 -29.61
CA ALA A 21 14.37 39.79 -30.20
C ALA A 21 13.55 39.20 -29.06
N LEU A 22 12.41 39.84 -28.81
CA LEU A 22 11.35 39.39 -27.91
C LEU A 22 10.94 37.95 -28.27
N MET A 23 11.54 36.95 -27.64
CA MET A 23 10.95 35.62 -27.54
C MET A 23 9.97 35.64 -26.38
N GLY A 24 8.70 35.84 -26.75
CA GLY A 24 7.55 35.75 -25.87
C GLY A 24 7.57 34.44 -25.09
N LEU A 25 7.71 34.61 -23.78
CA LEU A 25 7.59 33.61 -22.74
C LEU A 25 6.17 33.03 -22.78
N ALA A 26 6.02 31.79 -23.24
CA ALA A 26 4.81 31.01 -23.01
C ALA A 26 5.21 29.60 -22.56
N MET A 27 5.84 29.50 -21.40
CA MET A 27 5.81 28.26 -20.63
C MET A 27 4.37 28.07 -20.16
N ALA A 28 3.58 27.34 -20.93
CA ALA A 28 2.36 26.73 -20.41
C ALA A 28 2.80 25.70 -19.36
N ALA A 29 2.89 26.14 -18.11
CA ALA A 29 2.98 25.24 -16.97
C ALA A 29 1.65 24.49 -16.90
N SER A 30 1.59 23.34 -17.59
CA SER A 30 0.57 22.33 -17.35
C SER A 30 0.78 21.83 -15.93
N GLY A 31 0.22 22.55 -14.95
CA GLY A 31 0.03 22.03 -13.61
C GLY A 31 -0.94 20.87 -13.72
N LEU A 32 -0.41 19.66 -13.86
CA LEU A 32 -1.12 18.47 -13.42
C LEU A 32 -1.31 18.66 -11.92
N VAL A 33 -2.45 19.21 -11.53
CA VAL A 33 -2.97 19.03 -10.18
C VAL A 33 -3.31 17.55 -10.11
N SER A 34 -2.31 16.73 -9.79
CA SER A 34 -2.56 15.44 -9.17
C SER A 34 -3.19 15.75 -7.82
N GLY A 35 -4.52 15.92 -7.81
CA GLY A 35 -5.27 15.82 -6.57
C GLY A 35 -4.92 14.47 -5.93
N PRO A 36 -4.91 14.37 -4.60
CA PRO A 36 -4.68 13.08 -3.98
C PRO A 36 -5.72 12.13 -4.58
N ALA A 37 -5.26 11.09 -5.28
CA ALA A 37 -6.13 10.00 -5.63
C ALA A 37 -6.78 9.57 -4.32
N ALA A 38 -8.12 9.61 -4.26
CA ALA A 38 -8.81 9.05 -3.12
C ALA A 38 -8.26 7.63 -2.98
N ALA A 39 -7.62 7.34 -1.85
CA ALA A 39 -6.99 6.05 -1.64
C ALA A 39 -8.06 4.98 -1.81
N GLN A 40 -7.99 4.27 -2.94
CA GLN A 40 -8.94 3.22 -3.25
C GLN A 40 -8.61 2.06 -2.32
N THR A 41 -9.57 1.73 -1.47
CA THR A 41 -9.44 0.66 -0.48
C THR A 41 -9.47 -0.72 -1.13
N LEU A 42 -10.21 -0.85 -2.23
CA LEU A 42 -10.35 -2.10 -2.99
C LEU A 42 -9.60 -2.01 -4.32
N PRO A 43 -9.03 -3.13 -4.81
CA PRO A 43 -8.39 -3.19 -6.13
C PRO A 43 -9.38 -2.94 -7.26
N GLU A 44 -8.89 -2.50 -8.42
CA GLU A 44 -9.71 -2.48 -9.65
C GLU A 44 -9.92 -3.89 -10.20
N ARG A 45 -10.89 -4.05 -11.10
CA ARG A 45 -11.17 -5.35 -11.73
C ARG A 45 -9.94 -5.83 -12.51
N GLY A 46 -9.56 -7.07 -12.27
CA GLY A 46 -8.36 -7.71 -12.80
C GLY A 46 -7.12 -7.50 -11.93
N GLU A 47 -7.21 -6.73 -10.84
CA GLU A 47 -6.07 -6.41 -9.98
C GLU A 47 -6.05 -7.22 -8.68
N ARG A 48 -4.86 -7.21 -8.08
CA ARG A 48 -4.57 -7.78 -6.77
C ARG A 48 -3.73 -6.80 -5.96
N THR A 49 -4.13 -6.57 -4.71
CA THR A 49 -3.41 -5.72 -3.75
C THR A 49 -3.12 -6.49 -2.48
N CYS A 50 -1.97 -6.18 -1.87
CA CYS A 50 -1.49 -6.84 -0.67
C CYS A 50 -1.09 -5.79 0.38
N TRP A 51 -1.58 -5.96 1.61
CA TRP A 51 -1.14 -5.22 2.77
C TRP A 51 -0.58 -6.17 3.81
N GLY A 52 0.41 -5.72 4.57
CA GLY A 52 1.01 -6.54 5.59
C GLY A 52 1.50 -5.74 6.77
N ARG A 53 1.55 -6.40 7.92
CA ARG A 53 2.20 -5.88 9.12
C ARG A 53 2.96 -7.01 9.80
N ALA A 54 4.21 -6.74 10.15
CA ALA A 54 5.04 -7.59 10.97
C ALA A 54 5.46 -6.81 12.20
N TYR A 55 5.39 -7.44 13.37
CA TYR A 55 5.70 -6.81 14.65
C TYR A 55 7.07 -7.26 15.13
N THR A 56 7.88 -6.30 15.58
CA THR A 56 9.20 -6.60 16.14
C THR A 56 9.05 -7.27 17.51
N GLN A 57 10.10 -7.96 17.95
CA GLN A 57 10.12 -8.56 19.28
C GLN A 57 9.92 -7.52 20.39
N THR A 58 10.49 -6.31 20.23
CA THR A 58 10.30 -5.20 21.18
C THR A 58 8.84 -4.77 21.26
N HIS A 59 8.13 -4.70 20.14
CA HIS A 59 6.69 -4.41 20.12
C HIS A 59 5.91 -5.51 20.85
N LEU A 60 6.15 -6.78 20.51
CA LEU A 60 5.43 -7.91 21.12
C LEU A 60 5.65 -7.99 22.64
N GLN A 61 6.85 -7.68 23.13
CA GLN A 61 7.12 -7.59 24.58
C GLN A 61 6.34 -6.47 25.27
N ALA A 62 6.14 -5.34 24.59
CA ALA A 62 5.34 -4.22 25.09
C ALA A 62 3.82 -4.50 25.04
N HIS A 63 3.39 -5.50 24.27
CA HIS A 63 1.99 -5.87 24.06
C HIS A 63 1.76 -7.36 24.37
N PRO A 64 1.87 -7.81 25.64
CA PRO A 64 1.84 -9.23 26.00
C PRO A 64 0.51 -9.95 25.72
N GLY A 65 -0.59 -9.24 25.46
CA GLY A 65 -1.86 -9.81 25.01
C GLY A 65 -1.96 -10.01 23.49
N GLN A 66 -0.97 -9.56 22.72
CA GLN A 66 -0.94 -9.70 21.28
C GLN A 66 -0.31 -11.04 20.88
N HIS A 67 -1.12 -11.92 20.28
CA HIS A 67 -0.67 -13.23 19.83
C HIS A 67 -0.25 -13.28 18.36
N ILE A 68 -0.63 -12.29 17.55
CA ILE A 68 -0.26 -12.21 16.14
C ILE A 68 1.08 -11.48 15.98
N GLN A 69 2.07 -12.14 15.38
CA GLN A 69 3.38 -11.53 15.04
C GLN A 69 3.43 -10.99 13.61
N GLN A 70 2.67 -11.59 12.70
CA GLN A 70 2.58 -11.15 11.31
C GLN A 70 1.16 -11.36 10.79
N MET A 71 0.68 -10.40 10.02
CA MET A 71 -0.59 -10.49 9.31
C MET A 71 -0.42 -9.96 7.88
N ILE A 72 -1.00 -10.66 6.91
CA ILE A 72 -1.08 -10.26 5.51
C ILE A 72 -2.55 -10.29 5.09
N LEU A 73 -3.03 -9.20 4.52
CA LEU A 73 -4.31 -9.11 3.81
C LEU A 73 -4.03 -9.09 2.31
N VAL A 74 -4.64 -10.00 1.58
CA VAL A 74 -4.67 -9.99 0.12
C VAL A 74 -6.10 -9.67 -0.31
N LEU A 75 -6.26 -8.69 -1.20
CA LEU A 75 -7.52 -8.43 -1.91
C LEU A 75 -7.33 -8.76 -3.38
N ASP A 76 -8.31 -9.42 -3.97
CA ASP A 76 -8.29 -9.89 -5.35
C ASP A 76 -9.65 -9.59 -5.99
N TYR A 77 -9.67 -8.82 -7.07
CA TYR A 77 -10.88 -8.59 -7.87
C TYR A 77 -10.74 -9.28 -9.23
N PRO A 78 -10.93 -10.61 -9.31
CA PRO A 78 -10.75 -11.34 -10.55
C PRO A 78 -11.67 -10.83 -11.65
N ALA A 79 -11.20 -10.82 -12.90
CA ALA A 79 -11.94 -10.26 -14.02
C ALA A 79 -13.27 -10.98 -14.29
N GLU A 80 -13.31 -12.27 -13.96
CA GLU A 80 -14.41 -13.20 -14.23
C GLU A 80 -15.55 -13.12 -13.22
N PHE A 81 -15.32 -12.54 -12.04
CA PHE A 81 -16.32 -12.45 -10.98
C PHE A 81 -16.65 -11.00 -10.65
N ASP A 82 -17.84 -10.76 -10.11
CA ASP A 82 -18.28 -9.42 -9.70
C ASP A 82 -18.17 -9.22 -8.18
N GLN A 83 -17.05 -9.65 -7.61
CA GLN A 83 -16.79 -9.55 -6.18
C GLN A 83 -15.28 -9.42 -5.94
N VAL A 84 -14.93 -8.59 -4.96
CA VAL A 84 -13.58 -8.58 -4.38
C VAL A 84 -13.52 -9.67 -3.33
N ASN A 85 -12.62 -10.63 -3.53
CA ASN A 85 -12.31 -11.64 -2.54
C ASN A 85 -11.17 -11.14 -1.65
N PHE A 86 -11.12 -11.63 -0.43
CA PHE A 86 -9.99 -11.40 0.45
C PHE A 86 -9.44 -12.69 1.02
N GLN A 87 -8.20 -12.60 1.47
CA GLN A 87 -7.57 -13.59 2.32
C GLN A 87 -6.75 -12.90 3.40
N VAL A 88 -7.02 -13.23 4.65
CA VAL A 88 -6.18 -12.84 5.79
C VAL A 88 -5.34 -14.03 6.18
N ARG A 89 -4.03 -13.83 6.20
CA ARG A 89 -3.01 -14.78 6.63
C ARG A 89 -2.37 -14.26 7.90
N ALA A 90 -2.23 -15.09 8.93
CA ALA A 90 -1.54 -14.68 10.14
C ALA A 90 -0.60 -15.75 10.67
N VAL A 91 0.46 -15.30 11.33
CA VAL A 91 1.41 -16.13 12.06
C VAL A 91 1.38 -15.68 13.50
N THR A 92 1.39 -16.63 14.43
CA THR A 92 1.33 -16.33 15.86
C THR A 92 2.72 -16.33 16.50
N VAL A 93 2.83 -15.74 17.67
CA VAL A 93 4.08 -15.66 18.45
C VAL A 93 4.49 -17.05 18.97
N ASP A 94 3.51 -17.87 19.33
CA ASP A 94 3.69 -19.20 19.92
C ASP A 94 3.92 -20.31 18.90
N ASP A 95 3.45 -20.13 17.66
CA ASP A 95 3.69 -21.06 16.56
C ASP A 95 4.08 -20.29 15.27
N PRO A 96 5.37 -19.98 15.10
CA PRO A 96 5.84 -19.23 13.94
C PRO A 96 5.90 -20.05 12.65
N TYR A 97 5.59 -21.35 12.70
CA TYR A 97 5.66 -22.27 11.56
C TYR A 97 4.28 -22.54 10.96
N THR A 98 3.22 -22.41 11.74
CA THR A 98 1.84 -22.53 11.27
C THR A 98 1.31 -21.19 10.76
N GLN A 99 0.71 -21.22 9.57
CA GLN A 99 0.01 -20.07 9.02
C GLN A 99 -1.50 -20.27 9.15
N TRP A 100 -2.14 -19.41 9.92
CA TRP A 100 -3.59 -19.33 10.01
C TRP A 100 -4.15 -18.54 8.84
N LEU A 101 -5.33 -18.94 8.38
CA LEU A 101 -5.95 -18.35 7.20
C LEU A 101 -7.46 -18.26 7.38
N THR A 102 -8.02 -17.19 6.85
CA THR A 102 -9.44 -17.05 6.60
C THR A 102 -9.65 -16.23 5.34
N ASP A 103 -10.80 -16.38 4.72
CA ASP A 103 -11.14 -15.83 3.42
C ASP A 103 -12.62 -15.48 3.33
N GLY A 104 -12.95 -14.64 2.37
CA GLY A 104 -14.27 -14.05 2.29
C GLY A 104 -14.42 -13.08 1.13
N GLY A 105 -15.52 -12.34 1.15
CA GLY A 105 -15.83 -11.31 0.17
C GLY A 105 -15.90 -9.93 0.80
N CYS A 106 -15.51 -8.91 0.03
CA CYS A 106 -15.67 -7.51 0.38
C CYS A 106 -16.70 -6.84 -0.53
N HIS A 107 -17.43 -5.87 0.03
CA HIS A 107 -18.33 -5.00 -0.68
C HIS A 107 -18.00 -3.54 -0.34
N GLN A 108 -18.07 -2.66 -1.33
CA GLN A 108 -17.94 -1.22 -1.14
C GLN A 108 -19.16 -0.53 -1.75
N GLU A 109 -19.87 0.21 -0.90
CA GLU A 109 -21.03 0.99 -1.33
C GLU A 109 -20.60 2.12 -2.29
N PRO A 110 -21.40 2.45 -3.32
CA PRO A 110 -21.10 3.54 -4.23
C PRO A 110 -20.85 4.86 -3.48
N GLY A 111 -19.68 5.48 -3.73
CA GLY A 111 -19.28 6.73 -3.10
C GLY A 111 -18.67 6.59 -1.69
N SER A 112 -18.56 5.38 -1.16
CA SER A 112 -17.83 5.10 0.08
C SER A 112 -16.33 4.92 -0.20
N ALA A 113 -15.49 5.46 0.68
CA ALA A 113 -14.07 5.11 0.73
C ALA A 113 -13.81 3.81 1.50
N ASN A 114 -14.76 3.39 2.34
CA ASN A 114 -14.64 2.21 3.17
C ASN A 114 -15.24 0.99 2.45
N ALA A 115 -14.72 -0.19 2.76
CA ALA A 115 -15.28 -1.45 2.32
C ALA A 115 -15.61 -2.32 3.54
N THR A 116 -16.68 -3.10 3.46
CA THR A 116 -17.05 -4.07 4.48
C THR A 116 -16.78 -5.47 3.95
N CYS A 117 -16.06 -6.27 4.73
CA CYS A 117 -15.64 -7.62 4.38
C CYS A 117 -16.25 -8.63 5.35
N TYR A 118 -16.75 -9.73 4.80
CA TYR A 118 -17.37 -10.82 5.55
C TYR A 118 -16.63 -12.12 5.30
N VAL A 119 -16.25 -12.77 6.38
CA VAL A 119 -15.64 -14.11 6.34
C VAL A 119 -16.72 -15.12 5.96
N TRP A 120 -16.37 -16.08 5.11
CA TRP A 120 -17.30 -17.15 4.75
C TRP A 120 -17.64 -18.04 5.97
N CYS A 121 -18.78 -18.75 5.91
CA CYS A 121 -19.30 -19.62 6.99
C CYS A 121 -19.44 -18.95 8.37
N ASP A 122 -19.99 -17.74 8.40
CA ASP A 122 -20.29 -17.02 9.63
C ASP A 122 -19.06 -16.73 10.52
N GLY A 123 -17.86 -16.66 9.91
CA GLY A 123 -16.61 -16.36 10.61
C GLY A 123 -16.46 -14.91 11.08
N GLY A 124 -17.51 -14.08 10.94
CA GLY A 124 -17.55 -12.66 11.30
C GLY A 124 -17.17 -11.73 10.14
N GLY A 125 -16.71 -10.52 10.47
CA GLY A 125 -16.36 -9.52 9.47
C GLY A 125 -15.47 -8.40 10.00
N PHE A 126 -15.02 -7.55 9.08
CA PHE A 126 -14.22 -6.36 9.38
C PHE A 126 -14.48 -5.28 8.31
N ASP A 127 -14.27 -4.03 8.67
CA ASP A 127 -14.21 -2.94 7.69
C ASP A 127 -12.76 -2.63 7.32
N LEU A 128 -12.59 -2.17 6.10
CA LEU A 128 -11.37 -1.58 5.58
C LEU A 128 -11.61 -0.08 5.39
N ALA A 129 -10.72 0.73 5.94
CA ALA A 129 -10.74 2.17 5.79
C ALA A 129 -9.34 2.69 5.46
N PRO A 130 -9.18 3.58 4.47
CA PRO A 130 -7.88 4.16 4.18
C PRO A 130 -7.48 5.11 5.33
N GLU A 131 -6.21 5.07 5.74
CA GLU A 131 -5.68 6.10 6.64
C GLU A 131 -5.50 7.43 5.90
N ALA A 132 -5.53 8.53 6.66
CA ALA A 132 -5.22 9.85 6.12
C ALA A 132 -3.82 9.84 5.48
N GLY A 133 -3.75 10.16 4.19
CA GLY A 133 -2.51 10.10 3.39
C GLY A 133 -2.46 8.94 2.40
N GLY A 134 -3.31 7.91 2.54
CA GLY A 134 -3.53 6.87 1.52
C GLY A 134 -2.51 5.74 1.46
N ASP A 135 -1.41 5.83 2.21
CA ASP A 135 -0.34 4.82 2.22
C ASP A 135 -0.60 3.65 3.19
N SER A 136 -1.70 3.67 3.93
CA SER A 136 -2.02 2.67 4.94
C SER A 136 -3.50 2.38 4.98
N LEU A 137 -3.81 1.17 5.41
CA LEU A 137 -5.17 0.64 5.49
C LEU A 137 -5.45 0.19 6.92
N LEU A 138 -6.53 0.72 7.50
CA LEU A 138 -7.06 0.26 8.77
C LEU A 138 -7.95 -0.95 8.53
N LEU A 139 -7.65 -2.02 9.26
CA LEU A 139 -8.54 -3.17 9.41
C LEU A 139 -9.29 -3.02 10.73
N LEU A 140 -10.58 -2.71 10.64
CA LEU A 140 -11.47 -2.47 11.78
C LEU A 140 -12.26 -3.76 12.06
N ASN A 141 -11.79 -4.52 13.05
CA ASN A 141 -12.35 -5.83 13.36
C ASN A 141 -13.75 -5.73 13.99
N HIS A 142 -14.73 -6.45 13.40
CA HIS A 142 -16.09 -6.64 13.93
C HIS A 142 -16.32 -8.08 14.38
N SER A 143 -15.35 -8.65 15.09
CA SER A 143 -15.36 -10.03 15.62
C SER A 143 -15.11 -11.12 14.57
N PHE A 144 -14.26 -10.87 13.57
CA PHE A 144 -13.82 -11.96 12.69
C PHE A 144 -12.84 -12.90 13.40
N ALA A 145 -12.89 -14.18 13.04
CA ALA A 145 -11.98 -15.20 13.52
C ALA A 145 -11.11 -15.75 12.39
N LEU A 146 -9.88 -16.14 12.73
CA LEU A 146 -9.02 -16.91 11.83
C LEU A 146 -9.41 -18.38 11.92
N SER A 147 -10.36 -18.80 11.09
CA SER A 147 -10.82 -20.17 10.98
C SER A 147 -11.01 -20.55 9.52
N SER A 148 -10.70 -21.81 9.17
CA SER A 148 -10.99 -22.33 7.83
C SER A 148 -12.42 -22.85 7.74
N CYS A 149 -13.09 -22.44 6.66
CA CYS A 149 -14.32 -23.05 6.17
C CYS A 149 -14.01 -24.35 5.42
N GLY A 150 -13.82 -25.46 6.13
CA GLY A 150 -13.65 -26.77 5.50
C GLY A 150 -12.38 -27.50 5.89
N GLU A 151 -12.39 -28.79 5.53
CA GLU A 151 -11.58 -29.91 6.04
C GLU A 151 -10.15 -29.51 6.41
N PRO A 152 -9.62 -30.06 7.53
CA PRO A 152 -8.27 -29.76 7.98
C PRO A 152 -7.30 -29.91 6.83
N MET A 153 -6.51 -28.86 6.55
CA MET A 153 -5.40 -28.98 5.62
C MET A 153 -4.45 -30.02 6.21
N GLU A 154 -4.45 -31.23 5.65
CA GLU A 154 -3.45 -32.24 6.01
C GLU A 154 -2.07 -31.63 5.71
N ALA A 155 -1.23 -31.63 6.74
CA ALA A 155 0.14 -31.10 6.71
C ALA A 155 1.10 -31.99 5.92
#